data_AF-A0A4U3B4T3-F1
#
_entry.id   AF-A0A4U3B4T3-F1
#
_cell.length_a   1.000
_cell.length_b   1.000
_cell.length_c   1.000
_cell.angle_alpha   90.00
_cell.angle_beta   90.00
_cell.angle_gamma   90.00
#
_symmetry.space_group_name_H-M   'P 1'
#
loop_
_entity.id
_entity.type
_entity.pdbx_description
1 polymer ?
#
loop_
_entity_poly.entity_id
_entity_poly.type
_entity_poly.pdbx_seq_one_letter_code
_entity_poly.pdbx_strand_id
1 'polypeptide(L)'
;PIEEKLKDHEIEQQVQKTPSIIGADNLSLLVLYGSDTGVAEGIARELADTASLEGVQTEVVALNDRIGSLPKEGAVLIVTSSYNGKPPSNAGQFVQWLEELKPDELKGVQYAVFGCGDHNWASTYQRIPRYIDEQMAQKGATRFSTRGEADASGDFEEKLEQWKQSMWSDAMKAFGLELNKNMEKERSTLSLQFVSRLGGSPLARTYEAVYASILENRELQSSSSDRSTRHIEISLPEGATYQEGDHLGVLPINSQKNVNRILKRFGLNGKDQVILSASGRSVNHIPLDSPVSLFDLLSYSVEVQEAATRAQIREMMTFTACPPHKKELESLLEEGVYHEQILKKRMSMLDLLEKYEACEIRFERFLELLPALKPRYYSISSSPLVAQDRLSITVGVVNAPAWSGAGRYEGVASNYLAQRHNKDEIICFIRTPQSNFQLPENPETPIIMVGPGTGIAPFRGFLQARRVQKQKGINLGQAHLYFGCRHPEKDYLYRTELENDERDGLISLHTAFSRLEGHPKTYVQHLIKQDRSDLISLLDNGAHLYICGDGSKMAPDVEDTLCQAYQEIHEVREQEARDWLDSLQDEGRYGKDVWAGI
;
A
#
# COMPACT_ATOMS: atom_id res chain seq x y z
N PRO A 1 55.60 -30.33 -3.74
CA PRO A 1 55.66 -29.90 -2.33
C PRO A 1 55.22 -28.42 -2.23
N ILE A 2 53.96 -28.08 -1.99
CA ILE A 2 52.96 -28.64 -1.08
C ILE A 2 51.62 -28.55 -1.82
N GLU A 3 51.16 -29.67 -2.37
CA GLU A 3 49.82 -29.80 -3.00
C GLU A 3 49.14 -31.11 -2.56
N GLU A 4 49.61 -31.69 -1.46
CA GLU A 4 49.00 -32.84 -0.79
C GLU A 4 49.00 -32.56 0.72
N LYS A 5 47.88 -32.03 1.23
CA LYS A 5 47.43 -32.12 2.65
C LYS A 5 46.15 -31.31 2.88
N LEU A 6 45.11 -31.64 2.12
CA LEU A 6 43.73 -31.30 2.48
C LEU A 6 42.90 -32.57 2.29
N LYS A 7 42.99 -33.47 3.27
CA LYS A 7 42.04 -34.55 3.49
C LYS A 7 41.76 -34.66 4.97
N ASP A 8 40.47 -34.59 5.25
CA ASP A 8 39.73 -35.22 6.34
C ASP A 8 40.14 -34.85 7.75
N HIS A 9 39.41 -33.90 8.34
CA HIS A 9 38.88 -34.00 9.70
C HIS A 9 37.65 -33.06 9.80
N GLU A 10 36.53 -33.50 9.22
CA GLU A 10 35.21 -33.08 9.68
C GLU A 10 35.04 -33.64 11.09
N ILE A 11 35.20 -32.78 12.09
CA ILE A 11 34.64 -33.03 13.42
C ILE A 11 33.26 -32.38 13.38
N GLU A 12 32.24 -33.19 13.08
CA GLU A 12 30.85 -32.87 13.39
C GLU A 12 30.72 -32.68 14.90
N GLN A 13 30.84 -31.44 15.38
CA GLN A 13 30.19 -31.05 16.63
C GLN A 13 28.78 -30.61 16.27
N GLN A 14 27.86 -31.58 16.24
CA GLN A 14 26.43 -31.31 16.33
C GLN A 14 26.19 -30.57 17.65
N VAL A 15 26.01 -29.25 17.57
CA VAL A 15 25.38 -28.47 18.63
C VAL A 15 23.91 -28.88 18.63
N GLN A 16 23.57 -29.89 19.44
CA GLN A 16 22.17 -30.18 19.77
C GLN A 16 21.60 -28.95 20.48
N LYS A 17 20.73 -28.20 19.79
CA LYS A 17 19.81 -27.26 20.44
C LYS A 17 18.94 -28.07 21.38
N THR A 18 18.99 -27.79 22.68
CA THR A 18 18.03 -28.35 23.61
C THR A 18 16.72 -27.55 23.47
N PRO A 19 15.58 -28.16 23.11
CA PRO A 19 14.32 -27.44 22.90
C PRO A 19 13.77 -26.87 24.23
N SER A 20 13.12 -25.71 24.15
CA SER A 20 12.43 -25.01 25.24
C SER A 20 11.24 -25.81 25.78
N ILE A 21 10.67 -26.65 24.91
CA ILE A 21 9.54 -27.54 25.16
C ILE A 21 9.99 -28.99 24.96
N ILE A 22 9.82 -29.82 25.99
CA ILE A 22 10.08 -31.25 25.89
C ILE A 22 8.99 -31.88 25.01
N GLY A 23 9.37 -32.50 23.90
CA GLY A 23 8.46 -33.13 22.94
C GLY A 23 8.15 -32.30 21.67
N ALA A 24 8.71 -31.09 21.52
CA ALA A 24 8.47 -30.23 20.36
C ALA A 24 9.21 -30.65 19.08
N ASP A 25 10.28 -31.44 19.18
CA ASP A 25 11.16 -31.82 18.07
C ASP A 25 10.45 -32.59 16.93
N ASN A 26 9.27 -33.17 17.21
CA ASN A 26 8.45 -33.94 16.27
C ASN A 26 7.10 -33.27 15.94
N LEU A 27 6.85 -32.03 16.39
CA LEU A 27 5.59 -31.33 16.13
C LEU A 27 5.73 -30.33 14.97
N SER A 28 4.94 -30.52 13.92
CA SER A 28 4.80 -29.57 12.82
C SER A 28 3.56 -28.70 12.97
N LEU A 29 3.71 -27.40 12.75
CA LEU A 29 2.62 -26.42 12.77
C LEU A 29 2.46 -25.78 11.38
N LEU A 30 1.35 -26.06 10.71
CA LEU A 30 0.96 -25.36 9.50
C LEU A 30 0.03 -24.20 9.88
N VAL A 31 0.42 -22.97 9.52
CA VAL A 31 -0.42 -21.78 9.72
C VAL A 31 -0.92 -21.28 8.37
N LEU A 32 -2.22 -21.37 8.16
CA LEU A 32 -2.90 -20.92 6.95
C LEU A 32 -3.50 -19.54 7.16
N TYR A 33 -3.46 -18.71 6.12
CA TYR A 33 -4.11 -17.40 6.17
C TYR A 33 -4.98 -17.06 4.97
N GLY A 34 -6.05 -16.31 5.24
CA GLY A 34 -6.87 -15.62 4.24
C GLY A 34 -6.93 -14.13 4.56
N SER A 35 -6.38 -13.28 3.69
CA SER A 35 -6.13 -11.87 4.00
C SER A 35 -6.06 -11.00 2.74
N ASP A 36 -6.89 -9.96 2.63
CA ASP A 36 -6.78 -8.96 1.56
C ASP A 36 -5.95 -7.73 1.96
N THR A 37 -5.87 -7.42 3.25
CA THR A 37 -5.24 -6.21 3.80
C THR A 37 -4.04 -6.51 4.71
N GLY A 38 -3.58 -7.77 4.75
CA GLY A 38 -2.41 -8.22 5.51
C GLY A 38 -2.64 -8.50 6.99
N VAL A 39 -3.81 -8.18 7.57
CA VAL A 39 -4.04 -8.35 9.02
C VAL A 39 -4.01 -9.81 9.47
N ALA A 40 -4.77 -10.68 8.80
CA ALA A 40 -4.82 -12.10 9.14
C ALA A 40 -3.50 -12.81 8.84
N GLU A 41 -2.81 -12.37 7.78
CA GLU A 41 -1.46 -12.84 7.43
C GLU A 41 -0.42 -12.47 8.50
N GLY A 42 -0.42 -11.21 8.95
CA GLY A 42 0.48 -10.74 10.01
C GLY A 42 0.33 -11.55 11.29
N ILE A 43 -0.93 -11.83 11.69
CA ILE A 43 -1.22 -12.69 12.84
C ILE A 43 -0.73 -14.12 12.59
N ALA A 44 -0.96 -14.69 11.41
CA ALA A 44 -0.49 -16.04 11.07
C ALA A 44 1.04 -16.17 11.18
N ARG A 45 1.78 -15.18 10.66
CA ARG A 45 3.24 -15.12 10.77
C ARG A 45 3.69 -14.98 12.21
N GLU A 46 3.06 -14.10 12.99
CA GLU A 46 3.35 -13.93 14.42
C GLU A 46 3.17 -15.24 15.22
N LEU A 47 2.09 -15.98 14.95
CA LEU A 47 1.83 -17.27 15.61
C LEU A 47 2.89 -18.32 15.24
N ALA A 48 3.31 -18.35 13.98
CA ALA A 48 4.34 -19.25 13.50
C ALA A 48 5.73 -18.92 14.08
N ASP A 49 6.09 -17.64 14.15
CA ASP A 49 7.34 -17.17 14.75
C ASP A 49 7.38 -17.52 16.25
N THR A 50 6.27 -17.29 16.95
CA THR A 50 6.13 -17.65 18.37
C THR A 50 6.39 -19.14 18.59
N ALA A 51 5.78 -20.02 17.77
CA ALA A 51 6.00 -21.45 17.88
C ALA A 51 7.42 -21.88 17.47
N SER A 52 8.00 -21.23 16.46
CA SER A 52 9.39 -21.47 16.02
C SER A 52 10.42 -21.12 17.10
N LEU A 53 10.20 -20.04 17.87
CA LEU A 53 11.05 -19.66 19.00
C LEU A 53 11.06 -20.73 20.10
N GLU A 54 9.97 -21.48 20.23
CA GLU A 54 9.83 -22.58 21.18
C GLU A 54 10.28 -23.95 20.63
N GLY A 55 10.80 -23.98 19.39
CA GLY A 55 11.37 -25.18 18.76
C GLY A 55 10.42 -26.00 17.90
N VAL A 56 9.21 -25.50 17.59
CA VAL A 56 8.24 -26.17 16.71
C VAL A 56 8.56 -25.86 15.25
N GLN A 57 8.52 -26.88 14.37
CA GLN A 57 8.68 -26.65 12.93
C GLN A 57 7.43 -25.98 12.36
N THR A 58 7.56 -24.79 11.78
CA THR A 58 6.41 -24.04 11.27
C THR A 58 6.47 -23.80 9.76
N GLU A 59 5.30 -23.76 9.13
CA GLU A 59 5.11 -23.35 7.76
C GLU A 59 3.93 -22.36 7.70
N VAL A 60 4.07 -21.26 6.95
CA VAL A 60 3.01 -20.25 6.77
C VAL A 60 2.69 -20.10 5.29
N VAL A 61 1.44 -20.34 4.90
CA VAL A 61 0.99 -20.28 3.50
C VAL A 61 -0.44 -19.78 3.39
N ALA A 62 -0.83 -19.29 2.21
CA ALA A 62 -2.22 -18.89 1.98
C ALA A 62 -3.15 -20.10 1.97
N LEU A 63 -4.43 -19.87 2.30
CA LEU A 63 -5.47 -20.91 2.33
C LEU A 63 -5.57 -21.66 0.99
N ASN A 64 -5.56 -20.96 -0.15
CA ASN A 64 -5.65 -21.59 -1.47
C ASN A 64 -4.47 -22.53 -1.79
N ASP A 65 -3.32 -22.39 -1.14
CA ASP A 65 -2.10 -23.17 -1.44
C ASP A 65 -2.09 -24.56 -0.77
N ARG A 66 -3.08 -24.86 0.06
CA ARG A 66 -3.20 -26.14 0.80
C ARG A 66 -4.52 -26.87 0.56
N ILE A 67 -5.14 -26.60 -0.58
CA ILE A 67 -6.31 -27.36 -1.07
C ILE A 67 -5.92 -28.84 -1.23
N GLY A 68 -6.72 -29.74 -0.65
CA GLY A 68 -6.51 -31.20 -0.76
C GLY A 68 -5.31 -31.77 -0.01
N SER A 69 -4.52 -30.94 0.69
CA SER A 69 -3.19 -31.32 1.21
C SER A 69 -2.96 -30.91 2.66
N LEU A 70 -4.04 -30.81 3.46
CA LEU A 70 -3.94 -30.53 4.89
C LEU A 70 -3.26 -31.69 5.64
N PRO A 71 -2.29 -31.41 6.53
CA PRO A 71 -1.56 -32.44 7.26
C PRO A 71 -2.45 -33.12 8.31
N LYS A 72 -2.26 -34.43 8.46
CA LYS A 72 -2.93 -35.26 9.49
C LYS A 72 -2.07 -35.46 10.73
N GLU A 73 -0.81 -35.03 10.67
CA GLU A 73 0.14 -35.03 11.77
C GLU A 73 0.45 -33.57 12.13
N GLY A 74 0.61 -33.28 13.41
CA GLY A 74 0.81 -31.92 13.90
C GLY A 74 -0.48 -31.10 13.97
N ALA A 75 -0.33 -29.79 13.91
CA ALA A 75 -1.40 -28.82 14.12
C ALA A 75 -1.60 -27.93 12.89
N VAL A 76 -2.86 -27.55 12.63
CA VAL A 76 -3.23 -26.55 11.63
C VAL A 76 -3.87 -25.34 12.32
N LEU A 77 -3.26 -24.17 12.18
CA LEU A 77 -3.88 -22.91 12.59
C LEU A 77 -4.40 -22.21 11.35
N ILE A 78 -5.64 -21.71 11.39
CA ILE A 78 -6.24 -20.96 10.29
C ILE A 78 -6.59 -19.57 10.77
N VAL A 79 -6.03 -18.54 10.14
CA VAL A 79 -6.32 -17.14 10.44
C VAL A 79 -6.91 -16.50 9.20
N THR A 80 -8.19 -16.12 9.22
CA THR A 80 -8.81 -15.53 8.02
C THR A 80 -9.73 -14.38 8.36
N SER A 81 -9.89 -13.45 7.44
CA SER A 81 -10.90 -12.41 7.52
C SER A 81 -12.19 -12.76 6.75
N SER A 82 -13.20 -11.91 6.88
CA SER A 82 -14.38 -11.86 6.01
C SER A 82 -14.61 -10.42 5.56
N TYR A 83 -14.96 -10.22 4.29
CA TYR A 83 -15.38 -8.91 3.78
C TYR A 83 -16.71 -9.04 3.05
N ASN A 84 -17.73 -8.28 3.47
CA ASN A 84 -19.12 -8.43 2.97
C ASN A 84 -19.63 -9.89 2.96
N GLY A 85 -19.17 -10.70 3.91
CA GLY A 85 -19.50 -12.13 3.99
C GLY A 85 -18.85 -13.02 2.93
N LYS A 86 -17.93 -12.50 2.13
CA LYS A 86 -17.12 -13.24 1.15
C LYS A 86 -15.71 -13.53 1.69
N PRO A 87 -15.07 -14.62 1.23
CA PRO A 87 -13.70 -14.94 1.61
C PRO A 87 -12.70 -13.96 0.97
N PRO A 88 -11.54 -13.77 1.60
CA PRO A 88 -10.41 -13.07 0.98
C PRO A 88 -9.98 -13.70 -0.35
N SER A 89 -9.33 -12.91 -1.19
CA SER A 89 -8.86 -13.32 -2.52
C SER A 89 -8.04 -14.60 -2.49
N ASN A 90 -7.17 -14.76 -1.49
CA ASN A 90 -6.33 -15.94 -1.29
C ASN A 90 -6.98 -17.08 -0.47
N ALA A 91 -8.31 -17.04 -0.27
CA ALA A 91 -9.07 -18.05 0.47
C ALA A 91 -10.33 -18.55 -0.26
N GLY A 92 -10.74 -17.90 -1.36
CA GLY A 92 -11.98 -18.23 -2.07
C GLY A 92 -12.04 -19.66 -2.60
N GLN A 93 -10.95 -20.13 -3.23
CA GLN A 93 -10.88 -21.49 -3.79
C GLN A 93 -10.89 -22.53 -2.66
N PHE A 94 -10.23 -22.25 -1.55
CA PHE A 94 -10.24 -23.12 -0.38
C PHE A 94 -11.64 -23.25 0.23
N VAL A 95 -12.40 -22.15 0.32
CA VAL A 95 -13.79 -22.18 0.81
C VAL A 95 -14.70 -22.99 -0.11
N GLN A 96 -14.55 -22.84 -1.44
CA GLN A 96 -15.28 -23.66 -2.40
C GLN A 96 -14.91 -25.15 -2.28
N TRP A 97 -13.63 -25.46 -2.15
CA TRP A 97 -13.17 -26.83 -1.94
C TRP A 97 -13.75 -27.47 -0.67
N LEU A 98 -13.83 -26.72 0.44
CA LEU A 98 -14.49 -27.18 1.67
C LEU A 98 -15.98 -27.49 1.47
N GLU A 99 -16.66 -26.75 0.62
CA GLU A 99 -18.08 -26.99 0.30
C GLU A 99 -18.26 -28.34 -0.41
N GLU A 100 -17.38 -28.62 -1.39
CA GLU A 100 -17.44 -29.80 -2.26
C GLU A 100 -16.91 -31.10 -1.61
N LEU A 101 -16.16 -30.99 -0.51
CA LEU A 101 -15.59 -32.12 0.23
C LEU A 101 -16.68 -33.08 0.77
N LYS A 102 -16.42 -34.39 0.74
CA LYS A 102 -17.33 -35.37 1.36
C LYS A 102 -17.09 -35.47 2.88
N PRO A 103 -18.08 -35.96 3.65
CA PRO A 103 -17.87 -36.27 5.06
C PRO A 103 -16.66 -37.19 5.29
N ASP A 104 -15.99 -37.02 6.43
CA ASP A 104 -14.81 -37.78 6.90
C ASP A 104 -13.51 -37.63 6.09
N GLU A 105 -13.47 -36.85 5.01
CA GLU A 105 -12.24 -36.66 4.22
C GLU A 105 -11.12 -35.93 5.00
N LEU A 106 -11.46 -35.12 6.00
CA LEU A 106 -10.50 -34.42 6.87
C LEU A 106 -10.19 -35.16 8.18
N LYS A 107 -10.56 -36.44 8.27
CA LYS A 107 -10.25 -37.26 9.45
C LYS A 107 -8.75 -37.32 9.71
N GLY A 108 -8.37 -36.93 10.93
CA GLY A 108 -6.98 -36.86 11.40
C GLY A 108 -6.40 -35.44 11.42
N VAL A 109 -7.02 -34.46 10.75
CA VAL A 109 -6.58 -33.06 10.81
C VAL A 109 -6.96 -32.48 12.17
N GLN A 110 -5.99 -31.92 12.90
CA GLN A 110 -6.22 -31.18 14.14
C GLN A 110 -6.06 -29.68 13.88
N TYR A 111 -7.09 -28.88 14.18
CA TYR A 111 -7.09 -27.46 13.83
C TYR A 111 -7.64 -26.52 14.90
N ALA A 112 -7.31 -25.24 14.77
CA ALA A 112 -8.00 -24.14 15.42
C ALA A 112 -8.09 -22.94 14.47
N VAL A 113 -9.14 -22.12 14.64
CA VAL A 113 -9.41 -20.98 13.77
C VAL A 113 -9.41 -19.68 14.56
N PHE A 114 -8.79 -18.65 14.01
CA PHE A 114 -8.95 -17.26 14.45
C PHE A 114 -9.58 -16.43 13.35
N GLY A 115 -10.69 -15.78 13.67
CA GLY A 115 -11.44 -14.98 12.72
C GLY A 115 -11.25 -13.49 12.91
N CYS A 116 -10.88 -12.81 11.82
CA CYS A 116 -10.80 -11.35 11.75
C CYS A 116 -12.07 -10.79 11.10
N GLY A 117 -13.06 -10.40 11.91
CA GLY A 117 -14.34 -9.86 11.44
C GLY A 117 -14.48 -8.38 11.80
N ASP A 118 -15.53 -7.71 11.33
CA ASP A 118 -15.83 -6.32 11.69
C ASP A 118 -17.36 -6.13 11.83
N HIS A 119 -17.83 -5.68 13.00
CA HIS A 119 -19.25 -5.47 13.29
C HIS A 119 -19.90 -4.35 12.47
N ASN A 120 -19.13 -3.50 11.78
CA ASN A 120 -19.65 -2.63 10.73
C ASN A 120 -20.39 -3.42 9.63
N TRP A 121 -20.09 -4.71 9.49
CA TRP A 121 -20.82 -5.68 8.65
C TRP A 121 -21.62 -6.69 9.48
N ALA A 122 -22.41 -6.22 10.44
CA ALA A 122 -23.13 -7.05 11.42
C ALA A 122 -23.87 -8.26 10.84
N SER A 123 -24.52 -8.13 9.67
CA SER A 123 -25.26 -9.22 9.01
C SER A 123 -24.38 -10.35 8.47
N THR A 124 -23.08 -10.11 8.32
CA THR A 124 -22.10 -11.07 7.80
C THR A 124 -20.88 -11.23 8.69
N TYR A 125 -20.97 -10.75 9.94
CA TYR A 125 -19.88 -10.78 10.91
C TYR A 125 -19.34 -12.20 11.10
N GLN A 126 -18.02 -12.36 10.91
CA GLN A 126 -17.28 -13.61 11.05
C GLN A 126 -17.74 -14.75 10.13
N ARG A 127 -18.49 -14.44 9.05
CA ARG A 127 -19.11 -15.48 8.20
C ARG A 127 -18.12 -16.52 7.68
N ILE A 128 -16.97 -16.11 7.17
CA ILE A 128 -15.98 -17.02 6.56
C ILE A 128 -15.19 -17.79 7.61
N PRO A 129 -14.59 -17.17 8.65
CA PRO A 129 -13.96 -17.92 9.74
C PRO A 129 -14.91 -18.92 10.38
N ARG A 130 -16.17 -18.54 10.61
CA ARG A 130 -17.21 -19.43 11.15
C ARG A 130 -17.51 -20.57 10.19
N TYR A 131 -17.69 -20.26 8.91
CA TYR A 131 -17.95 -21.27 7.88
C TYR A 131 -16.80 -22.29 7.79
N ILE A 132 -15.55 -21.83 7.70
CA ILE A 132 -14.37 -22.71 7.65
C ILE A 132 -14.31 -23.57 8.90
N ASP A 133 -14.46 -22.97 10.08
CA ASP A 133 -14.45 -23.72 11.32
C ASP A 133 -15.53 -24.79 11.38
N GLU A 134 -16.77 -24.47 11.02
CA GLU A 134 -17.89 -25.41 11.02
C GLU A 134 -17.72 -26.52 9.98
N GLN A 135 -17.33 -26.17 8.75
CA GLN A 135 -17.13 -27.15 7.68
C GLN A 135 -15.97 -28.09 7.98
N MET A 136 -14.83 -27.60 8.46
CA MET A 136 -13.69 -28.45 8.83
C MET A 136 -14.11 -29.57 9.79
N ALA A 137 -14.88 -29.25 10.82
CA ALA A 137 -15.40 -30.27 11.74
C ALA A 137 -16.45 -31.19 11.11
N GLN A 138 -17.37 -30.64 10.29
CA GLN A 138 -18.36 -31.46 9.57
C GLN A 138 -17.71 -32.46 8.60
N LYS A 139 -16.53 -32.15 8.05
CA LYS A 139 -15.75 -33.05 7.20
C LYS A 139 -14.77 -33.95 7.97
N GLY A 140 -14.83 -33.97 9.31
CA GLY A 140 -14.11 -34.92 10.16
C GLY A 140 -12.82 -34.43 10.82
N ALA A 141 -12.45 -33.15 10.67
CA ALA A 141 -11.33 -32.56 11.41
C ALA A 141 -11.67 -32.36 12.90
N THR A 142 -10.65 -32.38 13.77
CA THR A 142 -10.79 -32.23 15.22
C THR A 142 -10.34 -30.84 15.65
N ARG A 143 -11.21 -30.09 16.34
CA ARG A 143 -10.83 -28.81 16.96
C ARG A 143 -10.02 -29.05 18.22
N PHE A 144 -8.78 -28.55 18.28
CA PHE A 144 -7.98 -28.63 19.51
C PHE A 144 -8.15 -27.39 20.41
N SER A 145 -8.60 -26.26 19.86
CA SER A 145 -8.92 -25.04 20.60
C SER A 145 -10.21 -24.43 20.07
N THR A 146 -10.93 -23.70 20.93
CA THR A 146 -12.13 -22.97 20.52
C THR A 146 -11.76 -21.87 19.51
N ARG A 147 -12.65 -21.64 18.53
CA ARG A 147 -12.48 -20.58 17.55
C ARG A 147 -12.44 -19.21 18.22
N GLY A 148 -11.43 -18.42 17.88
CA GLY A 148 -11.33 -17.03 18.28
C GLY A 148 -12.08 -16.13 17.32
N GLU A 149 -12.68 -15.07 17.86
CA GLU A 149 -13.29 -13.98 17.10
C GLU A 149 -12.73 -12.67 17.62
N ALA A 150 -12.24 -11.86 16.70
CA ALA A 150 -11.91 -10.48 17.02
C ALA A 150 -12.60 -9.53 16.04
N ASP A 151 -13.00 -8.38 16.57
CA ASP A 151 -13.74 -7.35 15.85
C ASP A 151 -12.84 -6.15 15.48
N ALA A 152 -12.73 -5.91 14.17
CA ALA A 152 -12.23 -4.73 13.48
C ALA A 152 -12.53 -3.40 14.19
N SER A 153 -13.80 -3.28 14.57
CA SER A 153 -14.40 -2.06 15.12
C SER A 153 -14.42 -2.01 16.66
N GLY A 154 -13.93 -3.07 17.32
CA GLY A 154 -13.89 -3.21 18.77
C GLY A 154 -12.48 -3.42 19.30
N ASP A 155 -12.37 -4.05 20.47
CA ASP A 155 -11.06 -4.39 21.05
C ASP A 155 -10.49 -5.65 20.39
N PHE A 156 -10.01 -5.46 19.15
CA PHE A 156 -9.44 -6.53 18.33
C PHE A 156 -8.24 -7.19 19.07
N GLU A 157 -7.44 -6.41 19.80
CA GLU A 157 -6.14 -6.84 20.38
C GLU A 157 -6.34 -7.69 21.62
N GLU A 158 -7.17 -7.24 22.55
CA GLU A 158 -7.47 -7.99 23.75
C GLU A 158 -8.05 -9.37 23.39
N LYS A 159 -8.93 -9.44 22.38
CA LYS A 159 -9.51 -10.71 21.92
C LYS A 159 -8.50 -11.63 21.28
N LEU A 160 -7.55 -11.08 20.52
CA LEU A 160 -6.45 -11.85 19.94
C LEU A 160 -5.52 -12.40 21.04
N GLU A 161 -5.16 -11.60 22.04
CA GLU A 161 -4.32 -12.04 23.17
C GLU A 161 -5.02 -13.09 24.04
N GLN A 162 -6.29 -12.88 24.38
CA GLN A 162 -7.11 -13.86 25.11
C GLN A 162 -7.17 -15.18 24.35
N TRP A 163 -7.40 -15.13 23.04
CA TRP A 163 -7.42 -16.32 22.22
C TRP A 163 -6.04 -16.99 22.15
N LYS A 164 -4.95 -16.25 21.89
CA LYS A 164 -3.58 -16.78 21.88
C LYS A 164 -3.26 -17.55 23.16
N GLN A 165 -3.52 -16.95 24.33
CA GLN A 165 -3.26 -17.61 25.62
C GLN A 165 -4.04 -18.92 25.77
N SER A 166 -5.33 -18.91 25.45
CA SER A 166 -6.16 -20.12 25.52
C SER A 166 -5.72 -21.19 24.52
N MET A 167 -5.44 -20.78 23.27
CA MET A 167 -5.06 -21.66 22.18
C MET A 167 -3.72 -22.34 22.44
N TRP A 168 -2.70 -21.60 22.90
CA TRP A 168 -1.41 -22.19 23.24
C TRP A 168 -1.51 -23.14 24.44
N SER A 169 -2.31 -22.79 25.46
CA SER A 169 -2.60 -23.70 26.58
C SER A 169 -3.24 -25.01 26.10
N ASP A 170 -4.22 -24.91 25.21
CA ASP A 170 -4.96 -26.07 24.73
C ASP A 170 -4.14 -26.90 23.73
N ALA A 171 -3.29 -26.26 22.92
CA ALA A 171 -2.29 -26.94 22.09
C ALA A 171 -1.31 -27.74 22.95
N MET A 172 -0.78 -27.18 24.04
CA MET A 172 0.11 -27.92 24.95
C MET A 172 -0.55 -29.17 25.52
N LYS A 173 -1.85 -29.10 25.87
CA LYS A 173 -2.62 -30.26 26.35
C LYS A 173 -2.91 -31.28 25.25
N ALA A 174 -3.32 -30.82 24.07
CA ALA A 174 -3.69 -31.68 22.95
C ALA A 174 -2.50 -32.47 22.39
N PHE A 175 -1.31 -31.86 22.42
CA PHE A 175 -0.08 -32.44 21.86
C PHE A 175 0.93 -32.94 22.92
N GLY A 176 0.59 -32.85 24.22
CA GLY A 176 1.39 -33.40 25.30
C GLY A 176 2.75 -32.71 25.52
N LEU A 177 2.79 -31.39 25.38
CA LEU A 177 4.00 -30.56 25.46
C LEU A 177 4.28 -30.11 26.91
N GLU A 178 5.53 -30.21 27.38
CA GLU A 178 5.95 -29.76 28.72
C GLU A 178 6.99 -28.63 28.68
N LEU A 179 6.77 -27.57 29.48
CA LEU A 179 7.68 -26.42 29.61
C LEU A 179 8.93 -26.76 30.42
N ASN A 180 10.12 -26.56 29.84
CA ASN A 180 11.40 -26.77 30.52
C ASN A 180 11.72 -25.59 31.46
N LYS A 181 11.72 -25.82 32.78
CA LYS A 181 11.86 -24.77 33.81
C LYS A 181 13.30 -24.45 34.24
N ASN A 182 14.32 -25.06 33.62
CA ASN A 182 15.72 -24.81 33.95
C ASN A 182 16.42 -24.04 32.81
N MET A 183 16.41 -22.71 32.89
CA MET A 183 17.26 -21.88 32.04
C MET A 183 18.19 -21.02 32.90
N GLU A 184 19.46 -21.43 33.00
CA GLU A 184 20.54 -20.52 33.37
C GLU A 184 21.13 -19.89 32.09
N LYS A 185 21.30 -18.57 32.13
CA LYS A 185 21.93 -17.79 31.06
C LYS A 185 23.45 -17.92 31.16
N GLU A 186 24.12 -18.35 30.08
CA GLU A 186 25.53 -18.00 29.88
C GLU A 186 25.87 -17.44 28.49
N ARG A 187 26.36 -16.20 28.58
CA ARG A 187 27.40 -15.44 27.86
C ARG A 187 27.68 -15.66 26.36
N SER A 188 27.42 -14.55 25.67
CA SER A 188 27.89 -14.04 24.38
C SER A 188 29.14 -14.69 23.77
N THR A 189 28.92 -15.43 22.69
CA THR A 189 29.79 -15.43 21.51
C THR A 189 29.38 -14.26 20.61
N LEU A 190 30.29 -13.36 20.26
CA LEU A 190 29.98 -12.28 19.31
C LEU A 190 29.76 -12.89 17.91
N SER A 191 28.51 -13.16 17.57
CA SER A 191 28.08 -13.50 16.21
C SER A 191 27.73 -12.21 15.48
N LEU A 192 28.50 -11.90 14.44
CA LEU A 192 28.22 -10.76 13.56
C LEU A 192 27.24 -11.23 12.48
N GLN A 193 25.95 -11.03 12.72
CA GLN A 193 24.93 -11.27 11.71
C GLN A 193 24.68 -9.95 10.98
N PHE A 194 25.06 -9.90 9.70
CA PHE A 194 24.58 -8.84 8.83
C PHE A 194 23.08 -9.04 8.68
N VAL A 195 22.29 -8.29 9.44
CA VAL A 195 20.89 -8.11 9.10
C VAL A 195 20.92 -7.35 7.77
N SER A 196 20.71 -8.08 6.68
CA SER A 196 20.42 -7.48 5.38
C SER A 196 19.40 -6.38 5.63
N ARG A 197 19.66 -5.18 5.10
CA ARG A 197 18.73 -4.03 5.11
C ARG A 197 17.46 -4.37 4.33
N LEU A 198 16.72 -5.40 4.71
CA LEU A 198 15.41 -5.74 4.20
C LEU A 198 14.42 -5.18 5.23
N GLY A 199 14.03 -3.91 5.05
CA GLY A 199 12.92 -3.30 5.78
C GLY A 199 13.06 -3.15 7.31
N GLY A 200 14.15 -2.54 7.80
CA GLY A 200 14.38 -2.36 9.24
C GLY A 200 13.29 -1.58 10.01
N SER A 201 12.41 -0.84 9.34
CA SER A 201 11.25 -0.23 9.97
C SER A 201 10.02 -1.15 9.92
N PRO A 202 9.15 -1.17 10.95
CA PRO A 202 7.91 -1.94 10.93
C PRO A 202 7.07 -1.71 9.67
N LEU A 203 7.02 -0.47 9.17
CA LEU A 203 6.30 -0.11 7.96
C LEU A 203 6.81 -0.80 6.71
N ALA A 204 8.14 -0.89 6.52
CA ALA A 204 8.69 -1.59 5.36
C ALA A 204 8.31 -3.08 5.36
N ARG A 205 8.29 -3.72 6.53
CA ARG A 205 7.80 -5.10 6.68
C ARG A 205 6.31 -5.23 6.37
N THR A 206 5.48 -4.30 6.84
CA THR A 206 4.02 -4.31 6.58
C THR A 206 3.67 -4.28 5.10
N TYR A 207 4.45 -3.59 4.28
CA TYR A 207 4.20 -3.47 2.84
C TYR A 207 5.08 -4.38 1.98
N GLU A 208 5.84 -5.29 2.58
CA GLU A 208 6.84 -6.13 1.89
C GLU A 208 7.77 -5.29 1.00
N ALA A 209 8.10 -4.08 1.48
CA ALA A 209 8.81 -3.10 0.71
C ALA A 209 10.31 -3.37 0.75
N VAL A 210 10.92 -3.27 -0.42
CA VAL A 210 12.33 -3.59 -0.67
C VAL A 210 13.08 -2.34 -1.10
N TYR A 211 14.41 -2.39 -0.99
CA TYR A 211 15.24 -1.31 -1.51
C TYR A 211 15.37 -1.41 -3.03
N ALA A 212 15.30 -0.27 -3.69
CA ALA A 212 15.57 -0.12 -5.11
C ALA A 212 16.45 1.11 -5.34
N SER A 213 17.33 1.04 -6.33
CA SER A 213 18.22 2.14 -6.70
C SER A 213 17.56 3.06 -7.73
N ILE A 214 17.70 4.37 -7.54
CA ILE A 214 17.38 5.36 -8.57
C ILE A 214 18.41 5.26 -9.70
N LEU A 215 17.96 5.01 -10.91
CA LEU A 215 18.80 4.95 -12.12
C LEU A 215 18.89 6.32 -12.80
N GLU A 216 17.77 7.04 -12.84
CA GLU A 216 17.67 8.37 -13.43
C GLU A 216 16.64 9.20 -12.68
N ASN A 217 16.91 10.50 -12.52
CA ASN A 217 15.93 11.46 -12.04
C ASN A 217 16.08 12.79 -12.79
N ARG A 218 15.18 13.08 -13.73
CA ARG A 218 15.25 14.29 -14.56
C ARG A 218 13.97 15.12 -14.52
N GLU A 219 14.12 16.41 -14.76
CA GLU A 219 13.00 17.34 -14.88
C GLU A 219 12.28 17.13 -16.22
N LEU A 220 10.95 17.13 -16.20
CA LEU A 220 10.12 17.08 -17.42
C LEU A 220 9.58 18.44 -17.83
N GLN A 221 9.55 19.41 -16.92
CA GLN A 221 9.10 20.77 -17.21
C GLN A 221 10.27 21.66 -17.64
N SER A 222 9.98 22.73 -18.39
CA SER A 222 11.01 23.69 -18.76
C SER A 222 11.44 24.53 -17.56
N SER A 223 12.65 25.10 -17.62
CA SER A 223 13.18 25.97 -16.57
C SER A 223 12.37 27.26 -16.34
N SER A 224 11.45 27.58 -17.25
CA SER A 224 10.52 28.71 -17.12
C SER A 224 9.17 28.34 -16.47
N SER A 225 9.00 27.08 -16.07
CA SER A 225 7.82 26.63 -15.34
C SER A 225 7.86 27.01 -13.87
N ASP A 226 6.69 27.29 -13.29
CA ASP A 226 6.50 27.54 -11.85
C ASP A 226 6.36 26.24 -11.03
N ARG A 227 6.37 25.09 -11.71
CA ARG A 227 6.16 23.76 -11.14
C ARG A 227 7.29 22.82 -11.57
N SER A 228 7.35 21.66 -10.90
CA SER A 228 8.27 20.59 -11.25
C SER A 228 7.49 19.28 -11.42
N THR A 229 7.86 18.52 -12.44
CA THR A 229 7.45 17.13 -12.62
C THR A 229 8.68 16.30 -12.96
N ARG A 230 8.94 15.25 -12.19
CA ARG A 230 10.12 14.40 -12.35
C ARG A 230 9.77 13.14 -13.12
N HIS A 231 10.62 12.79 -14.08
CA HIS A 231 10.74 11.43 -14.59
C HIS A 231 11.79 10.72 -13.73
N ILE A 232 11.43 9.58 -13.16
CA ILE A 232 12.32 8.82 -12.28
C ILE A 232 12.36 7.38 -12.76
N GLU A 233 13.54 6.89 -13.13
CA GLU A 233 13.80 5.47 -13.41
C GLU A 233 14.39 4.78 -12.18
N ILE A 234 13.92 3.57 -11.91
CA ILE A 234 14.18 2.82 -10.69
C ILE A 234 14.52 1.39 -11.10
N SER A 235 15.58 0.82 -10.52
CA SER A 235 15.93 -0.58 -10.73
C SER A 235 14.82 -1.48 -10.21
N LEU A 236 14.40 -2.46 -10.99
CA LEU A 236 13.44 -3.43 -10.53
C LEU A 236 14.11 -4.32 -9.46
N PRO A 237 13.49 -4.51 -8.28
CA PRO A 237 14.04 -5.42 -7.28
C PRO A 237 14.19 -6.85 -7.81
N GLU A 238 15.17 -7.59 -7.31
CA GLU A 238 15.41 -8.96 -7.75
C GLU A 238 14.18 -9.85 -7.51
N GLY A 239 13.75 -10.58 -8.54
CA GLY A 239 12.56 -11.42 -8.50
C GLY A 239 11.23 -10.68 -8.63
N ALA A 240 11.21 -9.35 -8.60
CA ALA A 240 9.99 -8.58 -8.84
C ALA A 240 9.69 -8.52 -10.33
N THR A 241 8.40 -8.53 -10.66
CA THR A 241 7.87 -8.29 -12.02
C THR A 241 6.77 -7.25 -11.94
N TYR A 242 6.54 -6.53 -13.02
CA TYR A 242 5.43 -5.60 -13.13
C TYR A 242 4.86 -5.64 -14.56
N GLN A 243 3.67 -5.08 -14.72
CA GLN A 243 3.00 -4.90 -15.99
C GLN A 243 2.50 -3.46 -16.14
N GLU A 244 2.15 -3.07 -17.36
CA GLU A 244 1.59 -1.76 -17.63
C GLU A 244 0.30 -1.54 -16.84
N GLY A 245 0.22 -0.40 -16.14
CA GLY A 245 -0.92 -0.08 -15.29
C GLY A 245 -0.74 -0.40 -13.81
N ASP A 246 0.32 -1.12 -13.44
CA ASP A 246 0.71 -1.29 -12.04
C ASP A 246 1.16 0.04 -11.41
N HIS A 247 1.14 0.07 -10.07
CA HIS A 247 1.65 1.16 -9.27
C HIS A 247 2.95 0.78 -8.55
N LEU A 248 3.84 1.75 -8.41
CA LEU A 248 4.92 1.70 -7.45
C LEU A 248 4.49 2.39 -6.16
N GLY A 249 4.40 1.64 -5.06
CA GLY A 249 4.28 2.16 -3.72
C GLY A 249 5.65 2.56 -3.17
N VAL A 250 5.87 3.83 -2.85
CA VAL A 250 7.11 4.33 -2.25
C VAL A 250 6.87 4.66 -0.79
N LEU A 251 7.70 4.13 0.11
CA LEU A 251 7.77 4.56 1.50
C LEU A 251 8.69 5.79 1.60
N PRO A 252 8.14 6.98 1.82
CA PRO A 252 8.95 8.19 1.84
C PRO A 252 9.59 8.39 3.22
N ILE A 253 10.37 9.47 3.35
CA ILE A 253 10.91 9.92 4.63
C ILE A 253 10.48 11.36 4.90
N ASN A 254 10.25 11.71 6.17
CA ASN A 254 10.04 13.10 6.54
C ASN A 254 11.27 13.95 6.23
N SER A 255 11.03 15.21 5.88
CA SER A 255 12.13 16.14 5.61
C SER A 255 12.93 16.40 6.89
N GLN A 256 14.25 16.53 6.73
CA GLN A 256 15.16 16.92 7.81
C GLN A 256 14.67 18.17 8.54
N LYS A 257 14.06 19.11 7.81
CA LYS A 257 13.48 20.34 8.36
C LYS A 257 12.37 20.04 9.37
N ASN A 258 11.41 19.16 9.05
CA ASN A 258 10.32 18.83 9.96
C ASN A 258 10.81 18.00 11.15
N VAL A 259 11.76 17.08 10.94
CA VAL A 259 12.37 16.33 12.06
C VAL A 259 13.09 17.27 13.02
N ASN A 260 13.87 18.23 12.50
CA ASN A 260 14.58 19.21 13.33
C ASN A 260 13.63 20.15 14.08
N ARG A 261 12.47 20.49 13.52
CA ARG A 261 11.43 21.27 14.22
C ARG A 261 10.93 20.54 15.48
N ILE A 262 10.65 19.23 15.36
CA ILE A 262 10.24 18.40 16.49
C ILE A 262 11.36 18.31 17.53
N LEU A 263 12.57 17.94 17.11
CA LEU A 263 13.72 17.82 18.02
C LEU A 263 13.97 19.12 18.80
N LYS A 264 13.90 20.27 18.11
CA LYS A 264 14.00 21.59 18.74
C LYS A 264 12.85 21.86 19.73
N ARG A 265 11.61 21.53 19.37
CA ARG A 265 10.43 21.78 20.21
C ARG A 265 10.46 21.02 21.54
N PHE A 266 11.05 19.83 21.55
CA PHE A 266 11.17 18.99 22.74
C PHE A 266 12.56 19.05 23.39
N GLY A 267 13.50 19.83 22.83
CA GLY A 267 14.87 19.94 23.36
C GLY A 267 15.67 18.63 23.29
N LEU A 268 15.41 17.81 22.26
CA LEU A 268 16.00 16.49 22.09
C LEU A 268 17.14 16.50 21.06
N ASN A 269 18.08 15.57 21.20
CA ASN A 269 19.15 15.36 20.21
C ASN A 269 18.81 14.17 19.31
N GLY A 270 18.74 14.40 17.99
CA GLY A 270 18.37 13.37 17.03
C GLY A 270 19.29 12.15 17.00
N LYS A 271 20.52 12.26 17.52
CA LYS A 271 21.48 11.14 17.59
C LYS A 271 21.24 10.22 18.79
N ASP A 272 20.45 10.65 19.76
CA ASP A 272 20.16 9.87 20.95
C ASP A 272 19.41 8.60 20.55
N GLN A 273 19.84 7.47 21.13
CA GLN A 273 19.21 6.17 20.93
C GLN A 273 18.15 5.96 21.99
N VAL A 274 16.97 5.52 21.58
CA VAL A 274 15.86 5.18 22.46
C VAL A 274 15.39 3.76 22.20
N ILE A 275 14.88 3.11 23.24
CA ILE A 275 14.12 1.87 23.13
C ILE A 275 12.69 2.21 23.52
N LEU A 276 11.75 1.93 22.62
CA LEU A 276 10.34 2.22 22.83
C LEU A 276 9.64 0.92 23.23
N SER A 277 8.85 0.99 24.29
CA SER A 277 7.99 -0.09 24.73
C SER A 277 6.58 0.44 24.81
N ALA A 278 5.62 -0.27 24.24
CA ALA A 278 4.24 0.13 24.24
C ALA A 278 3.34 -1.11 24.22
N SER A 279 2.15 -0.97 24.78
CA SER A 279 1.07 -1.96 24.75
C SER A 279 -0.09 -1.34 23.95
N GLY A 280 -0.46 -1.91 22.80
CA GLY A 280 -1.54 -1.37 21.97
C GLY A 280 -1.23 -1.29 20.45
N ARG A 281 -2.20 -1.64 19.59
CA ARG A 281 -2.11 -1.58 18.12
C ARG A 281 -1.79 -0.20 17.52
N SER A 282 -2.06 0.88 18.24
CA SER A 282 -1.92 2.26 17.72
C SER A 282 -0.47 2.65 17.37
N VAL A 283 0.52 1.86 17.81
CA VAL A 283 1.95 2.13 17.63
C VAL A 283 2.68 1.08 16.80
N ASN A 284 1.98 0.21 16.06
CA ASN A 284 2.60 -0.86 15.26
C ASN A 284 3.59 -0.36 14.19
N HIS A 285 3.52 0.92 13.84
CA HIS A 285 4.44 1.59 12.92
C HIS A 285 5.75 2.04 13.58
N ILE A 286 5.81 2.00 14.92
CA ILE A 286 6.96 2.40 15.74
C ILE A 286 7.85 1.17 15.97
N PRO A 287 9.18 1.28 15.80
CA PRO A 287 10.11 0.19 16.13
C PRO A 287 10.18 0.01 17.66
N LEU A 288 9.35 -0.90 18.18
CA LEU A 288 9.35 -1.29 19.59
C LEU A 288 10.50 -2.26 19.89
N ASP A 289 10.89 -2.31 21.17
CA ASP A 289 11.82 -3.29 21.77
C ASP A 289 13.19 -3.39 21.09
N SER A 290 13.55 -2.37 20.30
CA SER A 290 14.82 -2.26 19.58
C SER A 290 15.37 -0.83 19.68
N PRO A 291 16.70 -0.65 19.78
CA PRO A 291 17.29 0.68 19.75
C PRO A 291 17.07 1.37 18.41
N VAL A 292 16.57 2.60 18.44
CA VAL A 292 16.42 3.47 17.27
C VAL A 292 16.90 4.88 17.60
N SER A 293 17.51 5.58 16.63
CA SER A 293 17.80 7.00 16.82
C SER A 293 16.51 7.83 16.78
N LEU A 294 16.41 8.89 17.58
CA LEU A 294 15.26 9.81 17.50
C LEU A 294 15.09 10.39 16.10
N PHE A 295 16.19 10.63 15.39
CA PHE A 295 16.17 11.11 14.01
C PHE A 295 15.50 10.10 13.07
N ASP A 296 15.89 8.83 13.13
CA ASP A 296 15.34 7.78 12.26
C ASP A 296 13.88 7.50 12.61
N LEU A 297 13.55 7.42 13.90
CA LEU A 297 12.17 7.26 14.36
C LEU A 297 11.23 8.29 13.72
N LEU A 298 11.58 9.57 13.84
CA LEU A 298 10.80 10.69 13.29
C LEU A 298 10.87 10.77 11.76
N SER A 299 11.92 10.25 11.13
CA SER A 299 12.07 10.27 9.67
C SER A 299 11.22 9.21 8.99
N TYR A 300 11.17 8.00 9.55
CA TYR A 300 10.64 6.82 8.86
C TYR A 300 9.29 6.33 9.38
N SER A 301 8.88 6.68 10.61
CA SER A 301 7.79 5.96 11.28
C SER A 301 6.47 6.73 11.32
N VAL A 302 6.53 8.05 11.49
CA VAL A 302 5.35 8.87 11.82
C VAL A 302 5.05 9.93 10.75
N GLU A 303 3.78 10.28 10.56
CA GLU A 303 3.34 11.36 9.68
C GLU A 303 3.14 12.65 10.48
N VAL A 304 3.83 13.71 10.04
CA VAL A 304 3.98 14.96 10.81
C VAL A 304 3.31 16.16 10.13
N GLN A 305 2.82 15.99 8.89
CA GLN A 305 2.25 17.08 8.08
C GLN A 305 0.75 16.92 7.79
N GLU A 306 0.09 15.90 8.34
CA GLU A 306 -1.37 15.80 8.30
C GLU A 306 -2.01 16.88 9.17
N ALA A 307 -3.19 17.34 8.76
CA ALA A 307 -3.96 18.33 9.52
C ALA A 307 -4.32 17.77 10.89
N ALA A 308 -4.19 18.58 11.94
CA ALA A 308 -4.42 18.15 13.31
C ALA A 308 -5.85 17.62 13.50
N THR A 309 -5.98 16.45 14.09
CA THR A 309 -7.29 15.89 14.42
C THR A 309 -7.88 16.61 15.62
N ARG A 310 -9.22 16.58 15.76
CA ARG A 310 -9.88 17.08 16.98
C ARG A 310 -9.39 16.38 18.24
N ALA A 311 -9.02 15.09 18.15
CA ALA A 311 -8.46 14.34 19.28
C ALA A 311 -7.08 14.89 19.69
N GLN A 312 -6.19 15.14 18.73
CA GLN A 312 -4.89 15.76 18.98
C GLN A 312 -5.02 17.14 19.63
N ILE A 313 -5.92 17.99 19.13
CA ILE A 313 -6.17 19.33 19.68
C ILE A 313 -6.69 19.23 21.12
N ARG A 314 -7.61 18.29 21.40
CA ARG A 314 -8.09 18.03 22.77
C ARG A 314 -6.98 17.58 23.71
N GLU A 315 -6.08 16.71 23.25
CA GLU A 315 -4.93 16.32 24.05
C GLU A 315 -4.04 17.54 24.37
N MET A 316 -3.71 18.34 23.37
CA MET A 316 -2.89 19.54 23.55
C MET A 316 -3.50 20.49 24.59
N MET A 317 -4.82 20.67 24.60
CA MET A 317 -5.51 21.47 25.60
C MET A 317 -5.27 20.94 27.01
N THR A 318 -5.38 19.63 27.23
CA THR A 318 -5.14 19.01 28.55
C THR A 318 -3.77 19.39 29.12
N PHE A 319 -2.74 19.42 28.27
CA PHE A 319 -1.37 19.77 28.64
C PHE A 319 -1.02 21.26 28.52
N THR A 320 -1.98 22.14 28.25
CA THR A 320 -1.72 23.59 28.16
C THR A 320 -1.99 24.29 29.49
N ALA A 321 -0.99 24.82 30.18
CA ALA A 321 -1.21 25.48 31.46
C ALA A 321 -1.89 26.85 31.34
N CYS A 322 -1.62 27.57 30.25
CA CYS A 322 -2.08 28.95 30.01
C CYS A 322 -3.60 29.01 29.67
N PRO A 323 -4.45 29.66 30.51
CA PRO A 323 -5.89 29.71 30.26
C PRO A 323 -6.31 30.40 28.94
N PRO A 324 -5.69 31.52 28.51
CA PRO A 324 -5.93 32.08 27.18
C PRO A 324 -5.68 31.10 26.03
N HIS A 325 -4.53 30.42 26.02
CA HIS A 325 -4.21 29.44 24.97
C HIS A 325 -5.16 28.25 24.97
N LYS A 326 -5.60 27.77 26.15
CA LYS A 326 -6.65 26.74 26.25
C LYS A 326 -7.94 27.16 25.57
N LYS A 327 -8.41 28.39 25.80
CA LYS A 327 -9.64 28.92 25.16
C LYS A 327 -9.48 29.02 23.64
N GLU A 328 -8.32 29.46 23.16
CA GLU A 328 -8.07 29.49 21.71
C GLU A 328 -8.09 28.10 21.10
N LEU A 329 -7.39 27.13 21.72
CA LEU A 329 -7.42 25.73 21.26
C LEU A 329 -8.84 25.14 21.30
N GLU A 330 -9.64 25.48 22.30
CA GLU A 330 -11.04 25.07 22.41
C GLU A 330 -11.87 25.63 21.25
N SER A 331 -11.70 26.91 20.92
CA SER A 331 -12.40 27.54 19.78
C SER A 331 -12.06 26.89 18.44
N LEU A 332 -10.85 26.33 18.28
CA LEU A 332 -10.46 25.62 17.06
C LEU A 332 -11.24 24.30 16.85
N LEU A 333 -11.91 23.78 17.88
CA LEU A 333 -12.74 22.59 17.77
C LEU A 333 -14.15 22.86 17.24
N GLU A 334 -14.61 24.10 17.30
CA GLU A 334 -15.94 24.52 16.87
C GLU A 334 -16.17 24.16 15.39
N GLU A 335 -17.40 23.72 15.09
CA GLU A 335 -17.79 23.37 13.73
C GLU A 335 -17.69 24.61 12.81
N GLY A 336 -17.18 24.44 11.59
CA GLY A 336 -16.81 25.54 10.70
C GLY A 336 -15.43 26.15 11.00
N VAL A 337 -15.11 26.51 12.25
CA VAL A 337 -13.78 27.03 12.60
C VAL A 337 -12.71 25.96 12.38
N TYR A 338 -12.96 24.72 12.83
CA TYR A 338 -12.08 23.58 12.58
C TYR A 338 -11.83 23.38 11.07
N HIS A 339 -12.88 23.47 10.25
CA HIS A 339 -12.76 23.31 8.81
C HIS A 339 -11.90 24.41 8.17
N GLU A 340 -12.17 25.68 8.49
CA GLU A 340 -11.45 26.82 7.91
C GLU A 340 -10.01 26.95 8.42
N GLN A 341 -9.80 26.78 9.73
CA GLN A 341 -8.52 27.07 10.37
C GLN A 341 -7.58 25.86 10.44
N ILE A 342 -8.12 24.64 10.45
CA ILE A 342 -7.31 23.43 10.56
C ILE A 342 -7.29 22.66 9.23
N LEU A 343 -8.45 22.26 8.71
CA LEU A 343 -8.51 21.40 7.52
C LEU A 343 -8.06 22.13 6.25
N LYS A 344 -8.66 23.28 5.92
CA LYS A 344 -8.31 24.07 4.73
C LYS A 344 -6.89 24.61 4.77
N LYS A 345 -6.43 25.02 5.95
CA LYS A 345 -5.04 25.51 6.16
C LYS A 345 -4.02 24.39 6.33
N ARG A 346 -4.48 23.14 6.44
CA ARG A 346 -3.67 21.95 6.78
C ARG A 346 -2.76 22.18 7.98
N MET A 347 -3.30 22.80 9.03
CA MET A 347 -2.55 23.09 10.25
C MET A 347 -2.23 21.78 10.97
N SER A 348 -0.97 21.39 11.05
CA SER A 348 -0.56 20.13 11.70
C SER A 348 -0.49 20.26 13.22
N MET A 349 -0.44 19.14 13.93
CA MET A 349 -0.22 19.14 15.38
C MET A 349 1.12 19.80 15.74
N LEU A 350 2.16 19.62 14.91
CA LEU A 350 3.45 20.28 15.08
C LEU A 350 3.34 21.80 14.94
N ASP A 351 2.61 22.29 13.93
CA ASP A 351 2.40 23.74 13.74
C ASP A 351 1.65 24.35 14.93
N LEU A 352 0.64 23.64 15.46
CA LEU A 352 -0.07 24.07 16.67
C LEU A 352 0.83 24.06 17.91
N LEU A 353 1.71 23.07 18.07
CA LEU A 353 2.62 22.98 19.22
C LEU A 353 3.70 24.07 19.21
N GLU A 354 4.12 24.51 18.04
CA GLU A 354 4.99 25.67 17.87
C GLU A 354 4.23 26.99 18.11
N LYS A 355 2.97 27.09 17.68
CA LYS A 355 2.13 28.27 17.93
C LYS A 355 1.78 28.43 19.42
N TYR A 356 1.48 27.34 20.10
CA TYR A 356 1.04 27.32 21.50
C TYR A 356 2.16 26.81 22.41
N GLU A 357 3.19 27.64 22.64
CA GLU A 357 4.38 27.28 23.43
C GLU A 357 4.05 26.84 24.87
N ALA A 358 2.95 27.32 25.45
CA ALA A 358 2.50 26.94 26.79
C ALA A 358 1.91 25.52 26.89
N CYS A 359 1.81 24.78 25.78
CA CYS A 359 1.47 23.37 25.77
C CYS A 359 2.72 22.55 26.16
N GLU A 360 2.66 21.86 27.30
CA GLU A 360 3.76 21.06 27.84
C GLU A 360 3.51 19.56 27.64
N ILE A 361 2.93 19.18 26.49
CA ILE A 361 2.74 17.77 26.15
C ILE A 361 4.10 17.06 26.15
N ARG A 362 4.17 15.87 26.74
CA ARG A 362 5.40 15.08 26.76
C ARG A 362 5.67 14.45 25.39
N PHE A 363 6.94 14.24 25.06
CA PHE A 363 7.34 13.73 23.75
C PHE A 363 6.73 12.36 23.44
N GLU A 364 6.64 11.46 24.42
CA GLU A 364 6.09 10.12 24.26
C GLU A 364 4.60 10.19 23.88
N ARG A 365 3.85 11.10 24.52
CA ARG A 365 2.43 11.31 24.23
C ARG A 365 2.22 11.98 22.88
N PHE A 366 3.08 12.93 22.51
CA PHE A 366 3.08 13.50 21.17
C PHE A 366 3.31 12.42 20.11
N LEU A 367 4.32 11.58 20.29
CA LEU A 367 4.65 10.50 19.37
C LEU A 367 3.51 9.50 19.21
N GLU A 368 2.87 9.08 20.31
CA GLU A 368 1.73 8.15 20.32
C GLU A 368 0.51 8.67 19.52
N LEU A 369 0.34 10.00 19.45
CA LEU A 369 -0.76 10.64 18.74
C LEU A 369 -0.49 10.84 17.24
N LEU A 370 0.75 10.65 16.79
CA LEU A 370 1.07 10.77 15.37
C LEU A 370 0.65 9.51 14.62
N PRO A 371 -0.02 9.65 13.46
CA PRO A 371 -0.33 8.51 12.63
C PRO A 371 0.93 7.94 11.98
N ALA A 372 0.83 6.69 11.51
CA ALA A 372 1.86 6.05 10.72
C ALA A 372 2.19 6.82 9.44
N LEU A 373 3.46 6.84 9.05
CA LEU A 373 3.87 7.37 7.75
C LEU A 373 3.38 6.44 6.63
N LYS A 374 2.56 6.98 5.71
CA LYS A 374 1.91 6.18 4.65
C LYS A 374 2.80 6.09 3.40
N PRO A 375 2.81 4.95 2.68
CA PRO A 375 3.39 4.91 1.34
C PRO A 375 2.59 5.81 0.39
N ARG A 376 3.26 6.28 -0.66
CA ARG A 376 2.63 7.01 -1.76
C ARG A 376 2.74 6.20 -3.04
N TYR A 377 1.62 6.02 -3.70
CA TYR A 377 1.52 5.24 -4.94
C TYR A 377 1.72 6.15 -6.15
N TYR A 378 2.44 5.64 -7.13
CA TYR A 378 2.69 6.29 -8.41
C TYR A 378 2.44 5.31 -9.54
N SER A 379 1.64 5.69 -10.53
CA SER A 379 1.41 4.86 -11.72
C SER A 379 2.73 4.67 -12.45
N ILE A 380 3.06 3.41 -12.75
CA ILE A 380 4.28 3.08 -13.48
C ILE A 380 4.13 3.60 -14.92
N SER A 381 5.13 4.34 -15.39
CA SER A 381 5.17 5.04 -16.67
C SER A 381 6.09 4.42 -17.72
N SER A 382 6.41 3.15 -17.54
CA SER A 382 7.22 2.34 -18.45
C SER A 382 6.54 1.01 -18.77
N SER A 383 7.01 0.34 -19.81
CA SER A 383 6.61 -1.02 -20.17
C SER A 383 7.74 -2.02 -19.89
N PRO A 384 7.46 -3.18 -19.25
CA PRO A 384 8.45 -4.24 -19.10
C PRO A 384 8.88 -4.83 -20.46
N LEU A 385 8.10 -4.61 -21.54
CA LEU A 385 8.48 -5.01 -22.90
C LEU A 385 9.64 -4.18 -23.46
N VAL A 386 9.89 -2.98 -22.93
CA VAL A 386 11.04 -2.15 -23.28
C VAL A 386 12.24 -2.50 -22.42
N ALA A 387 12.06 -2.63 -21.10
CA ALA A 387 13.11 -2.99 -20.17
C ALA A 387 12.54 -3.78 -18.98
N GLN A 388 13.05 -4.99 -18.77
CA GLN A 388 12.58 -5.88 -17.70
C GLN A 388 13.30 -5.65 -16.36
N ASP A 389 14.42 -4.93 -16.37
CA ASP A 389 15.30 -4.69 -15.21
C ASP A 389 15.02 -3.36 -14.49
N ARG A 390 14.08 -2.55 -15.00
CA ARG A 390 13.78 -1.22 -14.48
C ARG A 390 12.33 -0.83 -14.76
N LEU A 391 11.84 0.09 -13.97
CA LEU A 391 10.58 0.79 -14.21
C LEU A 391 10.77 2.30 -14.12
N SER A 392 9.81 3.07 -14.61
CA SER A 392 9.78 4.52 -14.41
C SER A 392 8.48 4.99 -13.76
N ILE A 393 8.52 6.13 -13.07
CA ILE A 393 7.34 6.84 -12.56
C ILE A 393 7.37 8.31 -12.98
N THR A 394 6.20 8.96 -13.00
CA THR A 394 6.07 10.39 -13.32
C THR A 394 5.51 11.16 -12.13
N VAL A 395 6.34 11.98 -11.47
CA VAL A 395 6.04 12.54 -10.15
C VAL A 395 5.87 14.05 -10.23
N GLY A 396 4.63 14.54 -10.02
CA GLY A 396 4.39 15.97 -9.82
C GLY A 396 4.90 16.42 -8.44
N VAL A 397 5.82 17.38 -8.40
CA VAL A 397 6.40 17.87 -7.13
C VAL A 397 5.45 18.84 -6.46
N VAL A 398 5.01 18.49 -5.25
CA VAL A 398 4.13 19.34 -4.44
C VAL A 398 5.00 20.28 -3.61
N ASN A 399 5.20 21.48 -4.12
CA ASN A 399 5.96 22.51 -3.41
C ASN A 399 5.31 23.88 -3.65
N ALA A 400 4.61 24.40 -2.64
CA ALA A 400 3.83 25.63 -2.74
C ALA A 400 3.94 26.46 -1.45
N PRO A 401 3.56 27.75 -1.46
CA PRO A 401 3.32 28.47 -0.22
C PRO A 401 2.37 27.68 0.69
N ALA A 402 2.69 27.56 1.97
CA ALA A 402 1.86 26.78 2.89
C ALA A 402 0.49 27.44 3.08
N TRP A 403 -0.59 26.66 3.06
CA TRP A 403 -1.94 27.16 3.32
C TRP A 403 -2.12 27.72 4.73
N SER A 404 -1.26 27.32 5.67
CA SER A 404 -1.16 27.91 7.01
C SER A 404 -0.72 29.38 7.00
N GLY A 405 -0.13 29.86 5.90
CA GLY A 405 0.49 31.17 5.76
C GLY A 405 1.95 31.22 6.22
N ALA A 406 2.50 30.13 6.76
CA ALA A 406 3.85 30.07 7.32
C ALA A 406 4.78 29.20 6.44
N GLY A 407 5.64 29.87 5.67
CA GLY A 407 6.66 29.19 4.86
C GLY A 407 6.10 28.46 3.64
N ARG A 408 6.65 27.28 3.34
CA ARG A 408 6.29 26.45 2.17
C ARG A 408 5.83 25.08 2.63
N TYR A 409 4.82 24.56 1.95
CA TYR A 409 4.38 23.18 2.11
C TYR A 409 5.07 22.31 1.07
N GLU A 410 5.74 21.27 1.55
CA GLU A 410 6.48 20.31 0.74
C GLU A 410 5.84 18.93 0.97
N GLY A 411 5.21 18.38 -0.07
CA GLY A 411 4.67 17.03 -0.03
C GLY A 411 5.79 16.03 0.27
N VAL A 412 5.58 15.16 1.28
CA VAL A 412 6.61 14.27 1.83
C VAL A 412 7.27 13.44 0.74
N ALA A 413 6.49 12.62 0.02
CA ALA A 413 7.03 11.69 -0.96
C ALA A 413 7.57 12.37 -2.23
N SER A 414 6.86 13.39 -2.75
CA SER A 414 7.27 14.02 -4.01
C SER A 414 8.54 14.86 -3.85
N ASN A 415 8.76 15.52 -2.72
CA ASN A 415 10.04 16.21 -2.46
C ASN A 415 11.14 15.23 -2.04
N TYR A 416 10.83 14.17 -1.30
CA TYR A 416 11.78 13.08 -1.04
C TYR A 416 12.35 12.53 -2.34
N LEU A 417 11.49 12.17 -3.30
CA LEU A 417 11.84 11.64 -4.61
C LEU A 417 12.55 12.69 -5.49
N ALA A 418 12.08 13.93 -5.52
CA ALA A 418 12.71 15.00 -6.30
C ALA A 418 14.16 15.30 -5.89
N GLN A 419 14.52 14.99 -4.64
CA GLN A 419 15.86 15.18 -4.10
C GLN A 419 16.77 13.95 -4.25
N ARG A 420 16.27 12.82 -4.78
CA ARG A 420 17.11 11.63 -5.00
C ARG A 420 17.99 11.79 -6.24
N HIS A 421 19.22 11.34 -6.15
CA HIS A 421 20.18 11.28 -7.23
C HIS A 421 20.41 9.84 -7.70
N ASN A 422 21.10 9.67 -8.83
CA ASN A 422 21.43 8.34 -9.33
C ASN A 422 22.23 7.56 -8.28
N LYS A 423 21.89 6.28 -8.10
CA LYS A 423 22.38 5.35 -7.07
C LYS A 423 21.89 5.60 -5.65
N ASP A 424 21.09 6.63 -5.42
CA ASP A 424 20.38 6.73 -4.14
C ASP A 424 19.38 5.58 -4.03
N GLU A 425 19.20 5.07 -2.82
CA GLU A 425 18.24 4.01 -2.54
C GLU A 425 16.90 4.60 -2.08
N ILE A 426 15.81 3.98 -2.53
CA ILE A 426 14.46 4.20 -2.04
C ILE A 426 13.88 2.89 -1.53
N ILE A 427 12.88 2.96 -0.64
CA ILE A 427 12.11 1.79 -0.21
C ILE A 427 10.80 1.79 -0.98
N CYS A 428 10.52 0.73 -1.71
CA CYS A 428 9.33 0.61 -2.54
C CYS A 428 8.82 -0.82 -2.70
N PHE A 429 7.61 -0.95 -3.22
CA PHE A 429 6.97 -2.20 -3.57
C PHE A 429 6.08 -1.99 -4.81
N ILE A 430 5.77 -3.08 -5.50
CA ILE A 430 4.88 -3.05 -6.67
C ILE A 430 3.49 -3.48 -6.22
N ARG A 431 2.47 -2.82 -6.74
CA ARG A 431 1.08 -3.16 -6.48
C ARG A 431 0.28 -3.10 -7.76
N THR A 432 -0.41 -4.19 -8.06
CA THR A 432 -1.40 -4.23 -9.14
C THR A 432 -2.75 -3.72 -8.62
N PRO A 433 -3.31 -2.65 -9.20
CA PRO A 433 -4.62 -2.14 -8.80
C PRO A 433 -5.74 -3.09 -9.24
N GLN A 434 -6.86 -3.09 -8.50
CA GLN A 434 -8.06 -3.88 -8.84
C GLN A 434 -8.92 -3.25 -9.95
N SER A 435 -8.54 -2.09 -10.49
CA SER A 435 -9.34 -1.32 -11.45
C SER A 435 -9.26 -1.81 -12.90
N ASN A 436 -8.73 -3.01 -13.14
CA ASN A 436 -8.46 -3.57 -14.48
C ASN A 436 -7.77 -2.56 -15.42
N PHE A 437 -6.89 -1.72 -14.88
CA PHE A 437 -6.19 -0.67 -15.63
C PHE A 437 -5.04 -1.24 -16.46
N GLN A 438 -5.30 -2.25 -17.28
CA GLN A 438 -4.31 -2.95 -18.10
C GLN A 438 -4.72 -2.85 -19.58
N LEU A 439 -3.75 -3.02 -20.48
CA LEU A 439 -4.05 -3.09 -21.92
C LEU A 439 -4.99 -4.26 -22.23
N PRO A 440 -5.86 -4.15 -23.26
CA PRO A 440 -6.69 -5.27 -23.68
C PRO A 440 -5.83 -6.47 -24.10
N GLU A 441 -6.26 -7.69 -23.81
CA GLU A 441 -5.56 -8.91 -24.22
C GLU A 441 -5.39 -8.99 -25.74
N ASN A 442 -6.41 -8.57 -26.50
CA ASN A 442 -6.34 -8.44 -27.94
C ASN A 442 -5.73 -7.08 -28.33
N PRO A 443 -4.53 -7.03 -28.96
CA PRO A 443 -3.88 -5.79 -29.35
C PRO A 443 -4.61 -5.03 -30.47
N GLU A 444 -5.51 -5.69 -31.21
CA GLU A 444 -6.36 -5.07 -32.23
C GLU A 444 -7.56 -4.31 -31.63
N THR A 445 -7.85 -4.47 -30.34
CA THR A 445 -8.91 -3.71 -29.66
C THR A 445 -8.54 -2.22 -29.58
N PRO A 446 -9.42 -1.30 -30.03
CA PRO A 446 -9.16 0.12 -29.91
C PRO A 446 -9.10 0.60 -28.46
N ILE A 447 -8.28 1.62 -28.18
CA ILE A 447 -8.14 2.21 -26.84
C ILE A 447 -8.30 3.73 -26.88
N ILE A 448 -8.98 4.28 -25.86
CA ILE A 448 -9.14 5.71 -25.62
C ILE A 448 -8.52 6.02 -24.27
N MET A 449 -7.50 6.87 -24.26
CA MET A 449 -6.72 7.23 -23.08
C MET A 449 -6.91 8.72 -22.78
N VAL A 450 -7.34 9.05 -21.56
CA VAL A 450 -7.54 10.43 -21.12
C VAL A 450 -6.67 10.71 -19.90
N GLY A 451 -5.62 11.50 -20.08
CA GLY A 451 -4.56 11.65 -19.07
C GLY A 451 -3.86 13.00 -19.07
N PRO A 452 -4.51 14.09 -18.64
CA PRO A 452 -3.85 15.39 -18.54
C PRO A 452 -2.82 15.45 -17.40
N GLY A 453 -1.77 16.25 -17.60
CA GLY A 453 -0.68 16.43 -16.63
C GLY A 453 -0.01 15.10 -16.31
N THR A 454 0.19 14.79 -15.03
CA THR A 454 0.78 13.52 -14.59
C THR A 454 -0.12 12.31 -14.85
N GLY A 455 -1.38 12.51 -15.26
CA GLY A 455 -2.25 11.43 -15.78
C GLY A 455 -1.71 10.74 -17.03
N ILE A 456 -0.69 11.30 -17.69
CA ILE A 456 0.02 10.65 -18.80
C ILE A 456 0.83 9.43 -18.36
N ALA A 457 1.09 9.28 -17.05
CA ALA A 457 2.04 8.31 -16.51
C ALA A 457 1.80 6.89 -17.04
N PRO A 458 0.66 6.21 -16.76
CA PRO A 458 0.47 4.84 -17.21
C PRO A 458 0.37 4.73 -18.74
N PHE A 459 -0.15 5.77 -19.41
CA PHE A 459 -0.27 5.77 -20.87
C PHE A 459 1.08 5.80 -21.57
N ARG A 460 2.12 6.41 -20.98
CA ARG A 460 3.48 6.26 -21.51
C ARG A 460 3.90 4.78 -21.54
N GLY A 461 3.58 4.01 -20.50
CA GLY A 461 3.80 2.56 -20.47
C GLY A 461 3.01 1.84 -21.57
N PHE A 462 1.71 2.16 -21.72
CA PHE A 462 0.85 1.57 -22.75
C PHE A 462 1.40 1.82 -24.17
N LEU A 463 1.86 3.05 -24.43
CA LEU A 463 2.45 3.42 -25.72
C LEU A 463 3.79 2.73 -25.95
N GLN A 464 4.62 2.58 -24.92
CA GLN A 464 5.84 1.78 -25.02
C GLN A 464 5.55 0.33 -25.40
N ALA A 465 4.57 -0.31 -24.74
CA ALA A 465 4.17 -1.68 -25.03
C ALA A 465 3.68 -1.84 -26.47
N ARG A 466 2.77 -0.95 -26.89
CA ARG A 466 2.24 -0.91 -28.26
C ARG A 466 3.33 -0.67 -29.30
N ARG A 467 4.30 0.20 -29.02
CA ARG A 467 5.43 0.43 -29.93
C ARG A 467 6.24 -0.84 -30.16
N VAL A 468 6.53 -1.59 -29.10
CA VAL A 468 7.22 -2.88 -29.19
C VAL A 468 6.38 -3.91 -29.97
N GLN A 469 5.07 -3.97 -29.73
CA GLN A 469 4.16 -4.85 -30.48
C GLN A 469 4.14 -4.51 -31.98
N LYS A 470 4.03 -3.23 -32.34
CA LYS A 470 4.08 -2.76 -33.74
C LYS A 470 5.39 -3.14 -34.41
N GLN A 471 6.53 -2.97 -33.73
CA GLN A 471 7.85 -3.35 -34.23
C GLN A 471 7.98 -4.86 -34.47
N LYS A 472 7.24 -5.68 -33.72
CA LYS A 472 7.13 -7.14 -33.93
C LYS A 472 6.16 -7.53 -35.06
N GLY A 473 5.54 -6.55 -35.75
CA GLY A 473 4.59 -6.80 -36.82
C GLY A 473 3.18 -7.18 -36.36
N ILE A 474 2.86 -6.94 -35.08
CA ILE A 474 1.51 -7.16 -34.55
C ILE A 474 0.61 -6.01 -35.02
N ASN A 475 -0.55 -6.36 -35.56
CA ASN A 475 -1.59 -5.37 -35.89
C ASN A 475 -2.16 -4.77 -34.61
N LEU A 476 -2.35 -3.46 -34.62
CA LEU A 476 -2.84 -2.72 -33.46
C LEU A 476 -4.17 -2.04 -33.79
N GLY A 477 -5.06 -2.02 -32.80
CA GLY A 477 -6.30 -1.24 -32.85
C GLY A 477 -6.00 0.25 -32.85
N GLN A 478 -7.01 1.07 -33.16
CA GLN A 478 -6.88 2.53 -33.06
C GLN A 478 -6.57 2.95 -31.61
N ALA A 479 -5.76 3.99 -31.43
CA ALA A 479 -5.45 4.50 -30.10
C ALA A 479 -5.58 6.03 -30.08
N HIS A 480 -6.46 6.55 -29.24
CA HIS A 480 -6.65 7.98 -29.03
C HIS A 480 -6.06 8.39 -27.69
N LEU A 481 -5.23 9.43 -27.67
CA LEU A 481 -4.70 10.00 -26.42
C LEU A 481 -5.12 11.45 -26.26
N TYR A 482 -5.95 11.72 -25.26
CA TYR A 482 -6.32 13.06 -24.82
C TYR A 482 -5.39 13.51 -23.70
N PHE A 483 -4.40 14.33 -24.08
CA PHE A 483 -3.43 14.94 -23.18
C PHE A 483 -3.75 16.41 -22.93
N GLY A 484 -3.46 16.91 -21.74
CA GLY A 484 -3.66 18.32 -21.40
C GLY A 484 -2.56 18.86 -20.50
N CYS A 485 -2.14 20.10 -20.76
CA CYS A 485 -1.18 20.82 -19.92
C CYS A 485 -1.51 22.33 -19.87
N ARG A 486 -0.72 23.13 -19.15
CA ARG A 486 -0.95 24.58 -19.09
C ARG A 486 -0.46 25.25 -20.37
N HIS A 487 0.76 24.94 -20.79
CA HIS A 487 1.42 25.63 -21.88
C HIS A 487 2.42 24.69 -22.60
N PRO A 488 2.40 24.62 -23.95
CA PRO A 488 3.20 23.67 -24.72
C PRO A 488 4.72 23.77 -24.47
N GLU A 489 5.22 24.98 -24.23
CA GLU A 489 6.65 25.24 -23.95
C GLU A 489 7.04 25.14 -22.46
N LYS A 490 6.12 24.77 -21.57
CA LYS A 490 6.39 24.74 -20.12
C LYS A 490 6.21 23.36 -19.50
N ASP A 491 5.06 22.74 -19.71
CA ASP A 491 4.66 21.52 -18.99
C ASP A 491 4.08 20.44 -19.90
N TYR A 492 4.48 20.43 -21.18
CA TYR A 492 4.16 19.36 -22.12
C TYR A 492 5.06 18.13 -21.86
N LEU A 493 4.63 17.32 -20.89
CA LEU A 493 5.35 16.12 -20.46
C LEU A 493 5.53 15.13 -21.61
N TYR A 494 6.76 14.64 -21.78
CA TYR A 494 7.13 13.66 -22.82
C TYR A 494 6.81 14.08 -24.26
N ARG A 495 6.73 15.38 -24.55
CA ARG A 495 6.38 15.95 -25.87
C ARG A 495 7.01 15.21 -27.06
N THR A 496 8.32 15.05 -27.06
CA THR A 496 9.03 14.41 -28.17
C THR A 496 8.66 12.94 -28.35
N GLU A 497 8.40 12.19 -27.27
CA GLU A 497 7.93 10.80 -27.38
C GLU A 497 6.53 10.75 -28.00
N LEU A 498 5.62 11.60 -27.53
CA LEU A 498 4.22 11.63 -27.98
C LEU A 498 4.06 12.11 -29.44
N GLU A 499 4.78 13.17 -29.84
CA GLU A 499 4.77 13.68 -31.22
C GLU A 499 5.36 12.66 -32.21
N ASN A 500 6.37 11.89 -31.78
CA ASN A 500 6.90 10.78 -32.59
C ASN A 500 5.89 9.64 -32.72
N ASP A 501 5.20 9.27 -31.64
CA ASP A 501 4.17 8.23 -31.67
C ASP A 501 3.00 8.59 -32.59
N GLU A 502 2.58 9.85 -32.61
CA GLU A 502 1.58 10.34 -33.56
C GLU A 502 2.08 10.26 -35.00
N ARG A 503 3.28 10.79 -35.28
CA ARG A 503 3.87 10.76 -36.63
C ARG A 503 4.02 9.34 -37.16
N ASP A 504 4.39 8.41 -36.30
CA ASP A 504 4.60 7.01 -36.64
C ASP A 504 3.26 6.23 -36.70
N GLY A 505 2.12 6.91 -36.52
CA GLY A 505 0.78 6.33 -36.59
C GLY A 505 0.51 5.30 -35.50
N LEU A 506 1.10 5.47 -34.31
CA LEU A 506 0.82 4.65 -33.13
C LEU A 506 -0.41 5.14 -32.37
N ILE A 507 -0.65 6.46 -32.41
CA ILE A 507 -1.76 7.17 -31.76
C ILE A 507 -2.32 8.29 -32.63
N SER A 508 -3.54 8.70 -32.34
CA SER A 508 -4.08 10.03 -32.63
C SER A 508 -3.98 10.88 -31.36
N LEU A 509 -3.19 11.96 -31.40
CA LEU A 509 -2.87 12.76 -30.22
C LEU A 509 -3.72 14.03 -30.17
N HIS A 510 -4.43 14.21 -29.05
CA HIS A 510 -5.35 15.32 -28.82
C HIS A 510 -4.85 16.17 -27.66
N THR A 511 -4.33 17.37 -27.93
CA THR A 511 -3.70 18.22 -26.90
C THR A 511 -4.55 19.41 -26.49
N ALA A 512 -4.83 19.53 -25.20
CA ALA A 512 -5.53 20.67 -24.61
C ALA A 512 -4.57 21.60 -23.83
N PHE A 513 -4.60 22.90 -24.14
CA PHE A 513 -3.80 23.91 -23.44
C PHE A 513 -4.69 24.85 -22.61
N SER A 514 -4.47 24.88 -21.30
CA SER A 514 -5.32 25.63 -20.37
C SER A 514 -4.85 27.06 -20.06
N ARG A 515 -3.63 27.44 -20.47
CA ARG A 515 -3.02 28.76 -20.20
C ARG A 515 -2.18 29.26 -21.38
N LEU A 516 -2.65 29.05 -22.60
CA LEU A 516 -2.02 29.60 -23.81
C LEU A 516 -2.60 30.99 -24.10
N GLU A 517 -1.75 32.01 -24.14
CA GLU A 517 -2.17 33.39 -24.40
C GLU A 517 -2.78 33.52 -25.80
N GLY A 518 -3.88 34.27 -25.93
CA GLY A 518 -4.59 34.45 -27.20
C GLY A 518 -5.51 33.28 -27.60
N HIS A 519 -5.59 32.22 -26.80
CA HIS A 519 -6.45 31.05 -27.05
C HIS A 519 -7.46 30.83 -25.91
N PRO A 520 -8.65 30.27 -26.18
CA PRO A 520 -9.59 29.91 -25.14
C PRO A 520 -9.02 28.82 -24.23
N LYS A 521 -9.36 28.89 -22.94
CA LYS A 521 -8.95 27.90 -21.95
C LYS A 521 -9.53 26.53 -22.31
N THR A 522 -8.65 25.61 -22.68
CA THR A 522 -9.05 24.30 -23.21
C THR A 522 -8.62 23.19 -22.26
N TYR A 523 -9.52 22.24 -22.02
CA TYR A 523 -9.29 21.01 -21.26
C TYR A 523 -9.66 19.79 -22.09
N VAL A 524 -9.28 18.59 -21.64
CA VAL A 524 -9.47 17.35 -22.39
C VAL A 524 -10.95 17.06 -22.68
N GLN A 525 -11.86 17.36 -21.76
CA GLN A 525 -13.29 17.17 -21.98
C GLN A 525 -13.85 18.06 -23.10
N HIS A 526 -13.23 19.23 -23.36
CA HIS A 526 -13.65 20.06 -24.49
C HIS A 526 -13.31 19.42 -25.84
N LEU A 527 -12.18 18.68 -25.91
CA LEU A 527 -11.79 17.94 -27.11
C LEU A 527 -12.67 16.69 -27.27
N ILE A 528 -12.92 15.96 -26.19
CA ILE A 528 -13.85 14.81 -26.17
C ILE A 528 -15.23 15.21 -26.68
N LYS A 529 -15.74 16.39 -26.29
CA LYS A 529 -17.01 16.91 -26.79
C LYS A 529 -16.99 17.18 -28.30
N GLN A 530 -15.85 17.62 -28.85
CA GLN A 530 -15.68 17.85 -30.28
C GLN A 530 -15.69 16.51 -31.03
N ASP A 531 -14.98 15.51 -30.51
CA ASP A 531 -14.80 14.19 -31.12
C ASP A 531 -15.90 13.17 -30.75
N ARG A 532 -16.98 13.63 -30.12
CA ARG A 532 -18.00 12.77 -29.49
C ARG A 532 -18.54 11.67 -30.41
N SER A 533 -18.80 11.98 -31.68
CA SER A 533 -19.35 11.01 -32.64
C SER A 533 -18.40 9.83 -32.87
N ASP A 534 -17.11 10.11 -33.06
CA ASP A 534 -16.10 9.09 -33.30
C ASP A 534 -15.83 8.28 -32.03
N LEU A 535 -15.76 8.95 -30.87
CA LEU A 535 -15.50 8.30 -29.58
C LEU A 535 -16.62 7.36 -29.14
N ILE A 536 -17.88 7.80 -29.19
CA ILE A 536 -19.01 6.93 -28.83
C ILE A 536 -19.10 5.77 -29.81
N SER A 537 -18.87 6.00 -31.12
CA SER A 537 -18.82 4.91 -32.09
C SER A 537 -17.72 3.89 -31.80
N LEU A 538 -16.53 4.32 -31.37
CA LEU A 538 -15.46 3.41 -30.97
C LEU A 538 -15.86 2.58 -29.73
N LEU A 539 -16.47 3.21 -28.74
CA LEU A 539 -16.91 2.54 -27.50
C LEU A 539 -18.06 1.55 -27.75
N ASP A 540 -19.00 1.88 -28.64
CA ASP A 540 -20.06 0.98 -29.10
C ASP A 540 -19.47 -0.26 -29.80
N ASN A 541 -18.32 -0.09 -30.49
CA ASN A 541 -17.61 -1.15 -31.21
C ASN A 541 -16.52 -1.84 -30.36
N GLY A 542 -16.60 -1.78 -29.03
CA GLY A 542 -15.75 -2.58 -28.14
C GLY A 542 -14.44 -1.91 -27.71
N ALA A 543 -14.23 -0.62 -28.01
CA ALA A 543 -13.05 0.10 -27.53
C ALA A 543 -12.99 0.12 -25.99
N HIS A 544 -11.78 0.17 -25.46
CA HIS A 544 -11.54 0.33 -24.02
C HIS A 544 -11.25 1.80 -23.68
N LEU A 545 -11.87 2.30 -22.63
CA LEU A 545 -11.69 3.63 -22.07
C LEU A 545 -10.77 3.57 -20.85
N TYR A 546 -9.82 4.49 -20.78
CA TYR A 546 -8.96 4.66 -19.62
C TYR A 546 -8.89 6.13 -19.21
N ILE A 547 -9.17 6.43 -17.94
CA ILE A 547 -9.03 7.77 -17.38
C ILE A 547 -8.01 7.75 -16.25
N CYS A 548 -7.00 8.63 -16.36
CA CYS A 548 -5.94 8.77 -15.35
C CYS A 548 -5.70 10.23 -14.98
N GLY A 549 -5.52 10.53 -13.69
CA GLY A 549 -5.22 11.88 -13.21
C GLY A 549 -6.05 12.34 -12.02
N ASP A 550 -6.51 13.60 -12.08
CA ASP A 550 -7.26 14.23 -10.99
C ASP A 550 -8.68 13.65 -10.85
N GLY A 551 -8.91 12.91 -9.78
CA GLY A 551 -10.21 12.32 -9.44
C GLY A 551 -11.20 13.31 -8.81
N SER A 552 -10.78 14.52 -8.41
CA SER A 552 -11.66 15.49 -7.75
C SER A 552 -12.40 16.41 -8.73
N LYS A 553 -11.84 16.66 -9.92
CA LYS A 553 -12.47 17.51 -10.94
C LYS A 553 -12.38 16.91 -12.33
N MET A 554 -11.18 16.58 -12.79
CA MET A 554 -10.96 16.15 -14.18
C MET A 554 -11.74 14.89 -14.54
N ALA A 555 -11.66 13.83 -13.73
CA ALA A 555 -12.36 12.59 -14.05
C ALA A 555 -13.90 12.76 -14.06
N PRO A 556 -14.54 13.38 -13.05
CA PRO A 556 -15.97 13.70 -13.11
C PRO A 556 -16.36 14.53 -14.34
N ASP A 557 -15.59 15.57 -14.68
CA ASP A 557 -15.88 16.42 -15.85
C ASP A 557 -15.82 15.62 -17.17
N VAL A 558 -14.91 14.65 -17.27
CA VAL A 558 -14.79 13.78 -18.43
C VAL A 558 -15.93 12.77 -18.49
N GLU A 559 -16.26 12.11 -17.38
CA GLU A 559 -17.38 11.17 -17.29
C GLU A 559 -18.70 11.86 -17.65
N ASP A 560 -18.97 13.04 -17.06
CA ASP A 560 -20.15 13.84 -17.38
C ASP A 560 -20.22 14.21 -18.87
N THR A 561 -19.07 14.53 -19.47
CA THR A 561 -18.99 14.85 -20.90
C THR A 561 -19.25 13.62 -21.79
N LEU A 562 -18.75 12.44 -21.39
CA LEU A 562 -19.03 11.18 -22.09
C LEU A 562 -20.50 10.80 -21.98
N CYS A 563 -21.11 10.92 -20.81
CA CYS A 563 -22.55 10.70 -20.64
C CYS A 563 -23.38 11.70 -21.46
N GLN A 564 -22.99 12.97 -21.55
CA GLN A 564 -23.64 13.95 -22.42
C GLN A 564 -23.49 13.57 -23.91
N ALA A 565 -22.30 13.17 -24.33
CA ALA A 565 -22.04 12.70 -25.69
C ALA A 565 -22.90 11.49 -26.06
N TYR A 566 -23.01 10.50 -25.16
CA TYR A 566 -23.84 9.32 -25.36
C TYR A 566 -25.33 9.66 -25.47
N GLN A 567 -25.84 10.56 -24.60
CA GLN A 567 -27.22 11.07 -24.70
C GLN A 567 -27.50 11.74 -26.04
N GLU A 568 -26.58 12.58 -26.51
CA GLU A 568 -26.74 13.29 -27.79
C GLU A 568 -26.75 12.34 -29.00
N ILE A 569 -25.96 11.26 -28.96
CA ILE A 569 -25.77 10.35 -30.10
C ILE A 569 -26.83 9.26 -30.17
N HIS A 570 -27.22 8.71 -29.02
CA HIS A 570 -28.22 7.63 -28.93
C HIS A 570 -29.62 8.13 -28.57
N GLU A 571 -29.79 9.44 -28.38
CA GLU A 571 -31.08 10.08 -28.02
C GLU A 571 -31.72 9.49 -26.74
N VAL A 572 -30.88 9.07 -25.78
CA VAL A 572 -31.30 8.46 -24.51
C VAL A 572 -31.35 9.48 -23.37
N ARG A 573 -31.94 9.08 -22.23
CA ARG A 573 -31.96 9.91 -21.01
C ARG A 573 -30.64 9.82 -20.24
N GLU A 574 -30.41 10.79 -19.37
CA GLU A 574 -29.22 10.87 -18.52
C GLU A 574 -28.95 9.59 -17.72
N GLN A 575 -29.99 8.98 -17.14
CA GLN A 575 -29.84 7.75 -16.37
C GLN A 575 -29.31 6.60 -17.24
N GLU A 576 -29.82 6.45 -18.46
CA GLU A 576 -29.38 5.39 -19.39
C GLU A 576 -27.92 5.59 -19.81
N ALA A 577 -27.47 6.84 -19.93
CA ALA A 577 -26.06 7.14 -20.22
C ALA A 577 -25.13 6.91 -19.03
N ARG A 578 -25.61 7.07 -17.80
CA ARG A 578 -24.86 6.69 -16.59
C ARG A 578 -24.77 5.17 -16.48
N ASP A 579 -25.88 4.47 -16.66
CA ASP A 579 -25.95 3.01 -16.66
C ASP A 579 -25.04 2.41 -17.75
N TRP A 580 -24.96 3.06 -18.92
CA TRP A 580 -24.01 2.68 -19.99
C TRP A 580 -22.55 2.79 -19.52
N LEU A 581 -22.16 3.90 -18.90
CA LEU A 581 -20.78 4.09 -18.44
C LEU A 581 -20.42 3.07 -17.33
N ASP A 582 -21.37 2.80 -16.42
CA ASP A 582 -21.23 1.75 -15.40
C ASP A 582 -21.08 0.37 -16.04
N SER A 583 -21.86 0.07 -17.09
CA SER A 583 -21.75 -1.21 -17.81
C SER A 583 -20.38 -1.41 -18.47
N LEU A 584 -19.76 -0.34 -19.02
CA LEU A 584 -18.40 -0.42 -19.55
C LEU A 584 -17.40 -0.79 -18.45
N GLN A 585 -17.60 -0.30 -17.24
CA GLN A 585 -16.75 -0.61 -16.09
C GLN A 585 -16.94 -2.07 -15.63
N ASP A 586 -18.18 -2.53 -15.54
CA ASP A 586 -18.52 -3.91 -15.15
C ASP A 586 -18.00 -4.94 -16.17
N GLU A 587 -17.99 -4.58 -17.45
CA GLU A 587 -17.42 -5.38 -18.54
C GLU A 587 -15.88 -5.32 -18.60
N GLY A 588 -15.23 -4.53 -17.74
CA GLY A 588 -13.78 -4.34 -17.75
C GLY A 588 -13.25 -3.49 -18.92
N ARG A 589 -14.14 -2.85 -19.69
CA ARG A 589 -13.80 -1.96 -20.82
C ARG A 589 -13.55 -0.53 -20.38
N TYR A 590 -13.84 -0.15 -19.14
CA TYR A 590 -13.54 1.16 -18.58
C TYR A 590 -12.65 1.05 -17.32
N GLY A 591 -11.38 1.45 -17.45
CA GLY A 591 -10.41 1.52 -16.35
C GLY A 591 -10.22 2.94 -15.81
N LYS A 592 -10.15 3.07 -14.48
CA LYS A 592 -9.82 4.33 -13.79
C LYS A 592 -8.56 4.19 -12.94
N ASP A 593 -7.66 5.16 -13.09
CA ASP A 593 -6.50 5.38 -12.23
C ASP A 593 -6.43 6.84 -11.80
N VAL A 594 -7.30 7.22 -10.87
CA VAL A 594 -7.54 8.60 -10.46
C VAL A 594 -7.23 8.79 -8.99
N TRP A 595 -6.68 9.96 -8.65
CA TRP A 595 -6.34 10.33 -7.29
C TRP A 595 -6.78 11.75 -6.97
N ALA A 596 -7.08 12.00 -5.70
CA ALA A 596 -7.27 13.35 -5.21
C ALA A 596 -5.92 13.98 -4.90
N GLY A 597 -5.58 15.07 -5.60
CA GLY A 597 -4.47 15.94 -5.21
C GLY A 597 -4.80 16.75 -3.96
N ILE A 598 -3.78 17.34 -3.34
CA ILE A 598 -3.93 18.35 -2.27
C ILE A 598 -4.04 19.74 -2.91
#